data_AF-A0A7V1E5X6-F1
#
_entry.id   AF-A0A7V1E5X6-F1
#
_cell.length_a   1.000
_cell.length_b   1.000
_cell.length_c   1.000
_cell.angle_alpha   90.00
_cell.angle_beta   90.00
_cell.angle_gamma   90.00
#
_symmetry.space_group_name_H-M   'P 1'
#
loop_
_entity.id
_entity.type
_entity.pdbx_description
1 polymer ?
#
loop_
_entity_poly.entity_id
_entity_poly.type
_entity_poly.pdbx_seq_one_letter_code
_entity_poly.pdbx_strand_id
1 'polypeptide(L)'
;MLKIFEKYLVGIGRKEHILNTFAKLGEIPETRGPKFVFAHMITPHPPYLFDESGKSVPETELKMSGDVWTKRELYIDQLIFINKKVKLLVDEILSKSEIPPIIVLQADHGSASILDGKSGWENPSSDGIKERMRILNAYYLPEGGDRLVYDSITPVNTFRAILNHYFKTNYELLGDKSYFSTYERPYDFSNVTKQALFN
;
A
#
# COMPACT_ATOMS: atom_id res chain seq x y z
N MET A 1 -5.54 8.61 -23.18
CA MET A 1 -4.57 9.67 -22.78
C MET A 1 -3.71 10.00 -23.99
N LEU A 2 -3.42 11.27 -24.28
CA LEU A 2 -2.57 11.64 -25.43
C LEU A 2 -1.11 11.26 -25.12
N LYS A 3 -0.48 10.44 -25.98
CA LYS A 3 0.89 9.87 -25.81
C LYS A 3 1.97 10.87 -25.40
N ILE A 4 1.84 12.14 -25.81
CA ILE A 4 2.82 13.20 -25.51
C ILE A 4 2.85 13.57 -24.02
N PHE A 5 1.72 13.48 -23.30
CA PHE A 5 1.66 13.81 -21.88
C PHE A 5 1.98 12.63 -20.97
N GLU A 6 1.93 11.41 -21.49
CA GLU A 6 2.24 10.17 -20.76
C GLU A 6 3.67 10.22 -20.22
N LYS A 7 4.65 10.67 -21.03
CA LYS A 7 6.06 10.82 -20.62
C LYS A 7 6.27 11.73 -19.39
N TYR A 8 5.52 12.82 -19.29
CA TYR A 8 5.64 13.79 -18.19
C TYR A 8 4.90 13.36 -16.92
N LEU A 9 3.82 12.59 -17.08
CA LEU A 9 3.03 12.05 -15.96
C LEU A 9 3.63 10.76 -15.38
N VAL A 10 4.39 10.01 -16.19
CA VAL A 10 4.79 8.63 -15.87
C VAL A 10 6.26 8.50 -15.46
N GLY A 11 7.19 9.25 -16.07
CA GLY A 11 8.62 8.97 -15.96
C GLY A 11 9.35 9.69 -14.82
N ILE A 12 9.90 10.86 -15.11
CA ILE A 12 10.91 11.53 -14.26
C ILE A 12 10.27 12.09 -12.98
N GLY A 13 9.18 12.85 -13.11
CA GLY A 13 8.53 13.48 -11.96
C GLY A 13 7.98 12.48 -10.93
N ARG A 14 7.50 11.31 -11.37
CA ARG A 14 6.95 10.29 -10.47
C ARG A 14 8.03 9.58 -9.65
N LYS A 15 9.18 9.27 -10.25
CA LYS A 15 10.33 8.69 -9.53
C LYS A 15 10.87 9.65 -8.48
N GLU A 16 11.12 10.89 -8.88
CA GLU A 16 11.58 11.95 -7.97
C GLU A 16 10.58 12.18 -6.85
N HIS A 17 9.28 12.23 -7.16
CA HIS A 17 8.24 12.37 -6.15
C HIS A 17 8.27 11.24 -5.11
N ILE A 18 8.42 9.98 -5.53
CA ILE A 18 8.52 8.84 -4.60
C ILE A 18 9.76 8.98 -3.71
N LEU A 19 10.94 9.22 -4.30
CA LEU A 19 12.20 9.33 -3.54
C LEU A 19 12.21 10.56 -2.61
N ASN A 20 11.67 11.69 -3.05
CA ASN A 20 11.53 12.90 -2.24
C ASN A 20 10.53 12.69 -1.10
N THR A 21 9.46 11.90 -1.32
CA THR A 21 8.52 11.56 -0.24
C THR A 21 9.22 10.75 0.84
N PHE A 22 10.02 9.74 0.49
CA PHE A 22 10.84 9.01 1.47
C PHE A 22 11.79 9.94 2.22
N ALA A 23 12.53 10.79 1.50
CA ALA A 23 13.47 11.74 2.12
C ALA A 23 12.76 12.68 3.11
N LYS A 24 11.62 13.26 2.70
CA LYS A 24 10.86 14.17 3.55
C LYS A 24 10.24 13.48 4.76
N LEU A 25 9.82 12.23 4.63
CA LEU A 25 9.34 11.45 5.78
C LEU A 25 10.46 11.19 6.81
N GLY A 26 11.72 11.02 6.38
CA GLY A 26 12.87 10.85 7.27
C GLY A 26 13.23 12.11 8.09
N GLU A 27 12.78 13.29 7.64
CA GLU A 27 12.95 14.58 8.34
C GLU A 27 11.84 14.85 9.38
N ILE A 28 10.71 14.14 9.30
CA ILE A 28 9.53 14.37 10.16
C ILE A 28 9.80 14.26 11.68
N PRO A 29 10.65 13.32 12.18
CA PRO A 29 10.95 13.24 13.60
C PRO A 29 11.46 14.56 14.20
N GLU A 30 12.16 15.38 13.41
CA GLU A 30 12.76 16.65 13.83
C GLU A 30 11.72 17.80 13.93
N THR A 31 10.53 17.62 13.36
CA THR A 31 9.45 18.61 13.47
C THR A 31 8.88 18.62 14.88
N ARG A 32 8.85 19.78 15.53
CA ARG A 32 8.38 19.90 16.92
C ARG A 32 6.86 19.76 17.04
N GLY A 33 6.41 19.25 18.17
CA GLY A 33 4.99 19.15 18.54
C GLY A 33 4.31 17.84 18.12
N PRO A 34 3.09 17.61 18.62
CA PRO A 34 2.28 16.45 18.23
C PRO A 34 1.92 16.55 16.75
N LYS A 35 1.99 15.42 16.04
CA LYS A 35 1.75 15.38 14.59
C LYS A 35 1.02 14.11 14.19
N PHE A 36 0.18 14.26 13.18
CA PHE A 36 -0.40 13.16 12.42
C PHE A 36 0.12 13.28 10.99
N VAL A 37 0.79 12.24 10.50
CA VAL A 37 1.48 12.25 9.22
C VAL A 37 0.87 11.19 8.34
N PHE A 38 0.36 11.61 7.18
CA PHE A 38 -0.19 10.73 6.17
C PHE A 38 0.61 10.89 4.88
N ALA A 39 1.10 9.77 4.36
CA ALA A 39 1.81 9.73 3.08
C ALA A 39 1.22 8.63 2.20
N HIS A 40 0.69 9.05 1.06
CA HIS A 40 0.17 8.14 0.06
C HIS A 40 1.22 7.94 -1.04
N MET A 41 1.75 6.73 -1.14
CA MET A 41 2.77 6.40 -2.14
C MET A 41 2.20 5.48 -3.21
N ILE A 42 2.14 5.96 -4.46
CA ILE A 42 1.64 5.19 -5.61
C ILE A 42 2.72 4.24 -6.15
N THR A 43 3.26 3.41 -5.26
CA THR A 43 4.28 2.39 -5.50
C THR A 43 4.05 1.23 -4.52
N PRO A 44 4.15 -0.06 -4.94
CA PRO A 44 4.69 -0.56 -6.19
C PRO A 44 3.71 -0.60 -7.38
N HIS A 45 2.60 0.16 -7.35
CA HIS A 45 1.62 0.22 -8.44
C HIS A 45 2.28 0.54 -9.82
N PRO A 46 1.78 -0.05 -10.93
CA PRO A 46 2.24 0.30 -12.27
C PRO A 46 2.01 1.79 -12.63
N PRO A 47 2.74 2.33 -13.62
CA PRO A 47 3.85 1.70 -14.34
C PRO A 47 5.05 1.48 -13.42
N TYR A 48 5.78 0.39 -13.64
CA TYR A 48 6.94 0.05 -12.81
C TYR A 48 8.13 0.90 -13.22
N LEU A 49 8.63 1.70 -12.28
CA LEU A 49 9.61 2.75 -12.52
C LEU A 49 11.03 2.31 -12.16
N PHE A 50 11.14 1.36 -11.23
CA PHE A 50 12.40 0.91 -10.64
C PHE A 50 12.62 -0.57 -10.87
N ASP A 51 13.85 -0.96 -11.21
CA ASP A 51 14.32 -2.33 -11.02
C ASP A 51 14.65 -2.61 -9.54
N GLU A 52 15.07 -3.83 -9.23
CA GLU A 52 15.41 -4.26 -7.87
C GLU A 52 16.56 -3.48 -7.20
N SER A 53 17.38 -2.80 -8.00
CA SER A 53 18.49 -1.95 -7.56
C SER A 53 18.09 -0.48 -7.42
N GLY A 54 16.90 -0.10 -7.88
CA GLY A 54 16.42 1.28 -7.92
C GLY A 54 16.81 2.05 -9.18
N LYS A 55 17.36 1.38 -10.20
CA LYS A 55 17.59 2.01 -11.50
C LYS A 55 16.30 2.07 -12.30
N SER A 56 16.28 2.95 -13.28
CA SER A 56 15.09 3.14 -14.12
C SER A 56 14.88 1.96 -15.05
N VAL A 57 13.65 1.47 -15.12
CA VAL A 57 13.21 0.52 -16.14
C VAL A 57 13.11 1.23 -17.51
N PRO A 58 13.37 0.56 -18.65
CA PRO A 58 13.22 1.16 -19.98
C PRO A 58 11.84 1.79 -20.23
N GLU A 59 11.79 2.89 -20.99
CA GLU A 59 10.53 3.59 -21.30
C GLU A 59 9.49 2.68 -21.99
N THR A 60 9.93 1.67 -22.75
CA THR A 60 9.07 0.67 -23.40
C THR A 60 8.23 -0.15 -22.42
N GLU A 61 8.66 -0.23 -21.16
CA GLU A 61 7.95 -0.95 -20.11
C GLU A 61 6.92 -0.11 -19.36
N LEU A 62 7.00 1.22 -19.50
CA LEU A 62 6.15 2.19 -18.82
C LEU A 62 4.75 2.26 -19.45
N LYS A 63 3.95 1.22 -19.23
CA LYS A 63 2.54 1.15 -19.66
C LYS A 63 1.62 1.42 -18.47
N MET A 64 0.57 2.22 -18.71
CA MET A 64 -0.48 2.52 -17.71
C MET A 64 -1.82 1.80 -17.97
N SER A 65 -1.94 1.05 -19.07
CA SER A 65 -3.18 0.39 -19.49
C SER A 65 -2.93 -1.02 -20.01
N GLY A 66 -3.97 -1.87 -19.96
CA GLY A 66 -3.93 -3.26 -20.44
C GLY A 66 -3.28 -4.19 -19.42
N ASP A 67 -2.40 -5.07 -19.89
CA ASP A 67 -1.78 -6.18 -19.16
C ASP A 67 -0.69 -5.73 -18.16
N VAL A 68 -0.78 -4.51 -17.62
CA VAL A 68 0.24 -3.97 -16.70
C VAL A 68 0.40 -4.80 -15.44
N TRP A 69 -0.68 -5.44 -15.00
CA TRP A 69 -0.68 -6.32 -13.83
C TRP A 69 -0.03 -7.69 -14.13
N THR A 70 0.00 -8.14 -15.38
CA THR A 70 0.61 -9.42 -15.76
C THR A 70 2.14 -9.36 -15.78
N LYS A 71 2.72 -8.16 -15.79
CA LYS A 71 4.18 -7.93 -15.68
C LYS A 71 4.69 -8.14 -14.24
N ARG A 72 4.52 -9.38 -13.75
CA ARG A 72 4.82 -9.78 -12.38
C ARG A 72 6.27 -9.55 -11.98
N GLU A 73 7.22 -9.79 -12.88
CA GLU A 73 8.65 -9.60 -12.59
C GLU A 73 8.97 -8.13 -12.30
N LEU A 74 8.47 -7.20 -13.12
CA LEU A 74 8.64 -5.77 -12.88
C LEU A 74 7.99 -5.29 -11.57
N TYR A 75 6.85 -5.89 -11.19
CA TYR A 75 6.23 -5.64 -9.89
C TYR A 75 7.15 -6.09 -8.75
N ILE A 76 7.71 -7.30 -8.84
CA ILE A 76 8.60 -7.88 -7.81
C ILE A 76 9.87 -7.05 -7.67
N ASP A 77 10.51 -6.69 -8.78
CA ASP A 77 11.73 -5.87 -8.79
C ASP A 77 11.49 -4.52 -8.11
N GLN A 78 10.43 -3.82 -8.51
CA GLN A 78 10.06 -2.56 -7.88
C GLN A 78 9.75 -2.76 -6.38
N LEU A 79 9.03 -3.82 -6.01
CA LEU A 79 8.71 -4.13 -4.61
C LEU A 79 9.99 -4.39 -3.79
N ILE A 80 11.00 -5.09 -4.33
CA ILE A 80 12.29 -5.32 -3.66
C ILE A 80 12.97 -3.98 -3.36
N PHE A 81 13.01 -3.06 -4.32
CA PHE A 81 13.61 -1.75 -4.12
C PHE A 81 12.83 -0.92 -3.09
N ILE A 82 11.51 -0.87 -3.19
CA ILE A 82 10.65 -0.12 -2.27
C ILE A 82 10.76 -0.67 -0.85
N ASN A 83 10.82 -2.00 -0.66
CA ASN A 83 11.02 -2.60 0.65
C ASN A 83 12.35 -2.15 1.28
N LYS A 84 13.44 -2.02 0.50
CA LYS A 84 14.71 -1.46 1.01
C LYS A 84 14.52 -0.02 1.50
N LYS A 85 13.79 0.81 0.76
CA LYS A 85 13.50 2.22 1.15
C LYS A 85 12.61 2.33 2.38
N VAL A 86 11.57 1.50 2.48
CA VAL A 86 10.68 1.45 3.65
C VAL A 86 11.45 1.04 4.91
N LYS A 87 12.31 0.02 4.84
CA LYS A 87 13.13 -0.40 5.99
C LYS A 87 14.04 0.74 6.48
N LEU A 88 14.76 1.38 5.56
CA LEU A 88 15.60 2.53 5.90
C LEU A 88 14.80 3.68 6.53
N LEU A 89 13.63 4.00 5.98
CA LEU A 89 12.76 5.03 6.52
C LEU A 89 12.28 4.70 7.94
N VAL A 90 11.84 3.45 8.18
CA VAL A 90 11.39 3.01 9.50
C VAL A 90 12.54 3.08 10.51
N ASP A 91 13.73 2.60 10.15
CA ASP A 91 14.93 2.68 11.00
C ASP A 91 15.30 4.14 11.33
N GLU A 92 15.20 5.03 10.35
CA GLU A 92 15.45 6.47 10.53
C GLU A 92 14.41 7.14 11.44
N ILE A 93 13.11 6.85 11.22
CA ILE A 93 12.03 7.38 12.06
C ILE A 93 12.21 6.91 13.50
N LEU A 94 12.46 5.61 13.72
CA LEU A 94 12.62 5.04 15.06
C LEU A 94 13.87 5.57 15.78
N SER A 95 15.00 5.72 15.08
CA SER A 95 16.25 6.19 15.70
C SER A 95 16.24 7.68 16.04
N LYS A 96 15.50 8.50 15.29
CA LYS A 96 15.44 9.96 15.52
C LYS A 96 14.27 10.40 16.40
N SER A 97 13.29 9.55 16.66
CA SER A 97 12.12 9.94 17.46
C SER A 97 12.42 9.83 18.96
N GLU A 98 12.36 10.95 19.68
CA GLU A 98 12.51 10.97 21.15
C GLU A 98 11.38 10.22 21.85
N ILE A 99 10.16 10.33 21.32
CA ILE A 99 8.98 9.61 21.78
C ILE A 99 8.72 8.48 20.78
N PRO A 100 8.61 7.20 21.21
CA PRO A 100 8.29 6.09 20.33
C PRO A 100 7.03 6.39 19.48
N PRO A 101 7.13 6.42 18.15
CA PRO A 101 6.01 6.79 17.29
C PRO A 101 5.04 5.62 17.13
N ILE A 102 3.81 5.91 16.73
CA ILE A 102 2.88 4.93 16.16
C ILE A 102 3.14 4.90 14.65
N ILE A 103 3.49 3.75 14.09
CA ILE A 103 3.72 3.59 12.65
C ILE A 103 2.72 2.57 12.11
N VAL A 104 2.04 2.94 11.02
CA VAL A 104 1.16 2.06 10.26
C VAL A 104 1.63 2.04 8.82
N LEU A 105 1.95 0.85 8.30
CA LEU A 105 2.24 0.62 6.89
C LEU A 105 1.11 -0.23 6.32
N GLN A 106 0.26 0.38 5.49
CA GLN A 106 -0.95 -0.25 4.99
C GLN A 106 -1.05 -0.03 3.48
N ALA A 107 -1.14 -1.13 2.72
CA ALA A 107 -1.51 -1.05 1.31
C ALA A 107 -3.02 -0.87 1.17
N ASP A 108 -3.46 -0.15 0.14
CA ASP A 108 -4.86 0.08 -0.17
C ASP A 108 -5.49 -1.15 -0.84
N HIS A 109 -4.71 -1.86 -1.66
CA HIS A 109 -5.09 -3.14 -2.27
C HIS A 109 -3.84 -3.98 -2.59
N GLY A 110 -4.05 -5.27 -2.91
CA GLY A 110 -3.01 -6.18 -3.40
C GLY A 110 -2.79 -6.06 -4.91
N SER A 111 -1.90 -6.89 -5.46
CA SER A 111 -1.67 -6.95 -6.91
C SER A 111 -2.83 -7.64 -7.64
N ALA A 112 -2.72 -7.75 -8.96
CA ALA A 112 -3.78 -8.30 -9.80
C ALA A 112 -3.22 -9.10 -10.98
N SER A 113 -2.06 -9.74 -10.79
CA SER A 113 -1.35 -10.47 -11.84
C SER A 113 -2.10 -11.69 -12.36
N ILE A 114 -3.03 -12.24 -11.57
CA ILE A 114 -3.93 -13.34 -11.98
C ILE A 114 -5.35 -12.86 -12.29
N LEU A 115 -5.62 -11.56 -12.23
CA LEU A 115 -6.87 -10.93 -12.68
C LEU A 115 -6.67 -10.34 -14.09
N ASP A 116 -6.28 -11.21 -15.02
CA ASP A 116 -5.96 -10.78 -16.38
C ASP A 116 -7.21 -10.56 -17.25
N GLY A 117 -7.18 -9.46 -18.00
CA GLY A 117 -8.25 -9.05 -18.91
C GLY A 117 -9.61 -8.82 -18.26
N LYS A 118 -10.57 -8.36 -19.06
CA LYS A 118 -11.94 -8.05 -18.60
C LYS A 118 -12.61 -9.25 -17.91
N SER A 119 -12.38 -10.46 -18.42
CA SER A 119 -12.97 -11.68 -17.86
C SER A 119 -12.46 -11.98 -16.44
N GLY A 120 -11.18 -11.74 -16.15
CA GLY A 120 -10.61 -11.95 -14.82
C GLY A 120 -11.20 -10.99 -13.79
N TRP A 121 -11.47 -9.74 -14.18
CA TRP A 121 -12.11 -8.76 -13.30
C TRP A 121 -13.61 -9.02 -13.09
N GLU A 122 -14.34 -9.43 -14.13
CA GLU A 122 -15.78 -9.68 -14.03
C GLU A 122 -16.10 -10.97 -13.26
N ASN A 123 -15.27 -12.01 -13.41
CA ASN A 123 -15.43 -13.30 -12.74
C ASN A 123 -14.10 -13.77 -12.13
N PRO A 124 -13.63 -13.12 -11.04
CA PRO A 124 -12.34 -13.43 -10.45
C PRO A 124 -12.34 -14.82 -9.82
N SER A 125 -11.25 -15.56 -10.03
CA SER A 125 -11.00 -16.80 -9.30
C SER A 125 -10.81 -16.52 -7.82
N SER A 126 -10.95 -17.55 -6.96
CA SER A 126 -10.67 -17.40 -5.53
C SER A 126 -9.24 -16.90 -5.28
N ASP A 127 -8.27 -17.33 -6.09
CA ASP A 127 -6.89 -16.87 -5.92
C ASP A 127 -6.73 -15.43 -6.38
N GLY A 128 -7.42 -15.01 -7.45
CA GLY A 128 -7.49 -13.62 -7.89
C GLY A 128 -8.03 -12.67 -6.82
N ILE A 129 -9.10 -13.10 -6.12
CA ILE A 129 -9.60 -12.38 -4.96
C ILE A 129 -8.56 -12.34 -3.83
N LYS A 130 -7.87 -13.45 -3.52
CA LYS A 130 -6.82 -13.45 -2.49
C LYS A 130 -5.69 -12.49 -2.85
N GLU A 131 -5.19 -12.52 -4.07
CA GLU A 131 -4.11 -11.63 -4.53
C GLU A 131 -4.51 -10.16 -4.40
N ARG A 132 -5.75 -9.82 -4.78
CA ARG A 132 -6.24 -8.44 -4.75
C ARG A 132 -6.58 -7.94 -3.35
N MET A 133 -7.13 -8.80 -2.49
CA MET A 133 -7.66 -8.39 -1.18
C MET A 133 -6.65 -8.52 -0.05
N ARG A 134 -5.62 -9.36 -0.19
CA ARG A 134 -4.57 -9.51 0.83
C ARG A 134 -3.52 -8.43 0.64
N ILE A 135 -3.39 -7.59 1.65
CA ILE A 135 -2.53 -6.42 1.65
C ILE A 135 -1.40 -6.55 2.65
N LEU A 136 -0.34 -5.79 2.46
CA LEU A 136 0.56 -5.46 3.56
C LEU A 136 -0.22 -4.61 4.57
N ASN A 137 -0.24 -5.07 5.82
CA ASN A 137 -0.85 -4.35 6.92
C ASN A 137 0.03 -4.57 8.17
N ALA A 138 0.96 -3.65 8.39
CA ALA A 138 1.99 -3.77 9.43
C ALA A 138 1.95 -2.57 10.37
N TYR A 139 2.25 -2.84 11.64
CA TYR A 139 2.10 -1.89 12.73
C TYR A 139 3.34 -1.89 13.62
N TYR A 140 3.74 -0.70 14.06
CA TYR A 140 4.59 -0.52 15.22
C TYR A 140 3.80 0.30 16.25
N LEU A 141 3.41 -0.36 17.33
CA LEU A 141 2.50 0.16 18.35
C LEU A 141 3.18 0.08 19.73
N PRO A 142 3.76 1.18 20.23
CA PRO A 142 4.45 1.20 21.53
C PRO A 142 3.47 1.04 22.70
N GLU A 143 3.99 0.86 23.92
CA GLU A 143 3.17 0.87 25.16
C GLU A 143 2.03 -0.17 25.16
N GLY A 144 2.31 -1.38 24.67
CA GLY A 144 1.38 -2.51 24.71
C GLY A 144 0.26 -2.46 23.67
N GLY A 145 0.35 -1.57 22.67
CA GLY A 145 -0.62 -1.50 21.58
C GLY A 145 -0.53 -2.68 20.60
N ASP A 146 0.54 -3.48 20.65
CA ASP A 146 0.68 -4.74 19.93
C ASP A 146 -0.47 -5.72 20.23
N ARG A 147 -1.00 -5.70 21.45
CA ARG A 147 -2.15 -6.52 21.89
C ARG A 147 -3.47 -6.18 21.19
N LEU A 148 -3.53 -5.06 20.47
CA LEU A 148 -4.70 -4.63 19.73
C LEU A 148 -4.81 -5.31 18.36
N VAL A 149 -3.71 -5.87 17.87
CA VAL A 149 -3.59 -6.47 16.54
C VAL A 149 -3.79 -7.97 16.65
N TYR A 150 -4.59 -8.52 15.74
CA TYR A 150 -4.88 -9.94 15.64
C TYR A 150 -4.81 -10.37 14.17
N ASP A 151 -4.56 -11.64 13.91
CA ASP A 151 -4.20 -12.14 12.57
C ASP A 151 -5.22 -11.80 11.48
N SER A 152 -6.50 -11.73 11.83
CA SER A 152 -7.59 -11.43 10.89
C SER A 152 -8.00 -9.96 10.84
N ILE A 153 -7.26 -9.04 11.47
CA ILE A 153 -7.62 -7.62 11.50
C ILE A 153 -7.67 -7.04 10.08
N THR A 154 -8.73 -6.30 9.79
CA THR A 154 -8.86 -5.57 8.54
C THR A 154 -8.60 -4.08 8.74
N PRO A 155 -8.20 -3.33 7.68
CA PRO A 155 -8.00 -1.88 7.73
C PRO A 155 -9.16 -1.07 8.31
N VAL A 156 -10.38 -1.62 8.30
CA VAL A 156 -11.57 -0.97 8.88
C VAL A 156 -11.38 -0.66 10.37
N ASN A 157 -10.59 -1.48 11.08
CA ASN A 157 -10.40 -1.38 12.52
C ASN A 157 -9.05 -0.76 12.92
N THR A 158 -8.13 -0.51 11.98
CA THR A 158 -6.80 0.09 12.24
C THR A 158 -6.90 1.33 13.14
N PHE A 159 -7.62 2.36 12.70
CA PHE A 159 -7.72 3.60 13.48
C PHE A 159 -8.62 3.48 14.70
N ARG A 160 -9.63 2.60 14.68
CA ARG A 160 -10.49 2.39 15.86
C ARG A 160 -9.68 1.82 17.01
N ALA A 161 -8.87 0.79 16.74
CA ALA A 161 -7.96 0.19 17.70
C ALA A 161 -6.98 1.22 18.28
N ILE A 162 -6.28 1.96 17.40
CA ILE A 162 -5.29 2.97 17.80
C ILE A 162 -5.94 4.09 18.63
N LEU A 163 -7.06 4.65 18.17
CA LEU A 163 -7.72 5.76 18.84
C LEU A 163 -8.30 5.35 20.20
N ASN A 164 -8.82 4.12 20.33
CA ASN A 164 -9.33 3.62 21.60
C ASN A 164 -8.20 3.48 22.62
N HIS A 165 -7.06 2.91 22.22
CA HIS A 165 -5.94 2.65 23.13
C HIS A 165 -5.17 3.93 23.51
N TYR A 166 -4.68 4.69 22.53
CA TYR A 166 -3.77 5.80 22.79
C TYR A 166 -4.48 7.11 23.13
N PHE A 167 -5.73 7.27 22.68
CA PHE A 167 -6.48 8.53 22.83
C PHE A 167 -7.73 8.38 23.71
N LYS A 168 -7.91 7.20 24.34
CA LYS A 168 -9.01 6.90 25.26
C LYS A 168 -10.39 7.19 24.66
N THR A 169 -10.52 6.99 23.36
CA THR A 169 -11.82 7.06 22.69
C THR A 169 -12.59 5.74 22.86
N ASN A 170 -13.85 5.73 22.47
CA ASN A 170 -14.77 4.59 22.65
C ASN A 170 -15.43 4.18 21.33
N TYR A 171 -14.66 4.09 20.24
CA TYR A 171 -15.18 3.63 18.95
C TYR A 171 -15.49 2.13 18.99
N GLU A 172 -16.70 1.76 18.60
CA GLU A 172 -17.05 0.36 18.38
C GLU A 172 -16.20 -0.24 17.24
N LEU A 173 -15.63 -1.43 17.47
CA LEU A 173 -14.98 -2.20 16.41
C LEU A 173 -16.03 -2.75 15.45
N LEU A 174 -15.76 -2.66 14.16
CA LEU A 174 -16.65 -3.20 13.14
C LEU A 174 -16.27 -4.63 12.79
N GLY A 175 -17.21 -5.39 12.23
CA GLY A 175 -16.89 -6.71 11.69
C GLY A 175 -15.86 -6.62 10.57
N ASP A 176 -14.83 -7.46 10.64
CA ASP A 176 -13.79 -7.60 9.62
C ASP A 176 -14.37 -8.19 8.34
N LYS A 177 -14.82 -7.31 7.44
CA LYS A 177 -15.47 -7.66 6.17
C LYS A 177 -14.69 -7.08 4.99
N SER A 178 -14.62 -7.87 3.92
CA SER A 178 -13.95 -7.50 2.67
C SER A 178 -14.94 -7.50 1.52
N TYR A 179 -14.93 -6.43 0.73
CA TYR A 179 -15.81 -6.25 -0.42
C TYR A 179 -14.99 -5.99 -1.69
N PHE A 180 -15.40 -6.61 -2.78
CA PHE A 180 -14.77 -6.48 -4.09
C PHE A 180 -15.74 -5.81 -5.07
N SER A 181 -15.22 -4.97 -5.95
CA SER A 181 -15.93 -4.36 -7.07
C SER A 181 -15.01 -4.29 -8.29
N THR A 182 -15.58 -4.23 -9.49
CA THR A 182 -14.80 -4.05 -10.72
C THR A 182 -14.58 -2.57 -11.01
N TYR A 183 -13.62 -2.25 -11.89
CA TYR A 183 -13.42 -0.87 -12.34
C TYR A 183 -14.63 -0.30 -13.11
N GLU A 184 -15.36 -1.16 -13.83
CA GLU A 184 -16.55 -0.78 -14.60
C GLU A 184 -17.79 -0.57 -13.72
N ARG A 185 -17.84 -1.24 -12.56
CA ARG A 185 -18.94 -1.13 -11.58
C ARG A 185 -18.38 -0.89 -10.17
N PRO A 186 -17.78 0.28 -9.88
CA PRO A 186 -17.03 0.54 -8.65
C PRO A 186 -17.88 0.61 -7.37
N TYR A 187 -19.21 0.59 -7.50
CA TYR A 187 -20.16 0.62 -6.36
C TYR A 187 -21.00 -0.67 -6.25
N ASP A 188 -20.76 -1.64 -7.12
CA ASP A 188 -21.42 -2.95 -7.12
C ASP A 188 -20.59 -3.92 -6.30
N PHE A 189 -20.79 -3.89 -4.98
CA PHE A 189 -19.95 -4.61 -4.03
C PHE A 189 -20.39 -6.05 -3.82
N SER A 190 -19.46 -6.98 -4.04
CA SER A 190 -19.59 -8.38 -3.65
C SER A 190 -18.86 -8.65 -2.35
N ASN A 191 -19.52 -9.27 -1.37
CA ASN A 191 -18.86 -9.69 -0.14
C ASN A 191 -17.93 -10.88 -0.44
N VAL A 192 -16.64 -10.67 -0.22
CA VAL A 192 -15.57 -11.65 -0.48
C VAL A 192 -14.79 -12.02 0.79
N THR A 193 -15.40 -11.78 1.96
CA THR A 193 -14.73 -11.95 3.27
C THR A 193 -14.14 -13.35 3.41
N LYS A 194 -14.90 -14.41 3.05
CA LYS A 194 -14.42 -15.80 3.17
C LYS A 194 -13.23 -16.11 2.26
N GLN A 195 -13.22 -15.53 1.06
CA GLN A 195 -12.16 -15.74 0.07
C GLN A 195 -10.87 -15.00 0.44
N ALA A 196 -10.98 -13.87 1.15
CA ALA A 196 -9.85 -13.02 1.50
C ALA A 196 -9.02 -13.55 2.70
N LEU A 197 -9.62 -14.32 3.60
CA LEU A 197 -8.96 -14.84 4.82
C LEU A 197 -7.74 -15.70 4.50
N PHE A 198 -6.71 -15.62 5.34
CA PHE A 198 -5.59 -16.58 5.37
C PHE A 198 -6.13 -17.89 5.99
N ASN A 199 -6.05 -19.00 5.24
CA ASN A 199 -6.48 -20.32 5.73
C ASN A 199 -5.55 -20.83 6.82
#